data_AF-A0A3B9EQK9-F1
#
_entry.id   AF-A0A3B9EQK9-F1
#
_cell.length_a   1.000
_cell.length_b   1.000
_cell.length_c   1.000
_cell.angle_alpha   90.00
_cell.angle_beta   90.00
_cell.angle_gamma   90.00
#
_symmetry.space_group_name_H-M   'P 1'
#
loop_
_entity.id
_entity.type
_entity.pdbx_description
1 polymer ?
#
loop_
_entity_poly.entity_id
_entity_poly.type
_entity_poly.pdbx_seq_one_letter_code
_entity_poly.pdbx_strand_id
1 'polypeptide(L)'
;MIYPFDDVMSEDKNNEIYNFLLNETQYSYGERDRPHHTPVGMVVELDGTDLGNYLRDVAISKFDKLDGLELQRSYVNLFLPNDRPYFHQDGDVFTCLFYITPQYDIDEGGETQFIVNNIIQGLPPRPARLVVFDGEMWHRATSYRSHPRLTAAVKFEKKK
;
A
#
# COMPACT_ATOMS: atom_id res chain seq x y z
N MET A 1 -6.12 7.02 13.15
CA MET A 1 -6.46 8.13 12.21
C MET A 1 -5.82 7.81 10.87
N ILE A 2 -6.44 8.28 9.78
CA ILE A 2 -5.97 8.06 8.40
C ILE A 2 -5.40 9.39 7.90
N TYR A 3 -4.14 9.39 7.44
CA TYR A 3 -3.42 10.58 6.98
C TYR A 3 -3.07 10.44 5.50
N PRO A 4 -3.93 10.92 4.58
CA PRO A 4 -3.63 10.93 3.16
C PRO A 4 -2.73 12.12 2.78
N PHE A 5 -1.77 11.88 1.89
CA PHE A 5 -0.89 12.86 1.29
C PHE A 5 -0.90 12.64 -0.23
N ASP A 6 -1.29 13.67 -0.97
CA ASP A 6 -1.30 13.66 -2.43
C ASP A 6 0.05 14.18 -2.98
N ASP A 7 0.34 13.84 -4.23
CA ASP A 7 1.50 14.31 -4.98
C ASP A 7 2.84 14.15 -4.23
N VAL A 8 3.05 12.98 -3.61
CA VAL A 8 4.27 12.72 -2.82
C VAL A 8 5.50 12.43 -3.67
N MET A 9 5.30 12.20 -4.96
CA MET A 9 6.31 12.08 -6.01
C MET A 9 5.76 12.65 -7.31
N SER A 10 6.62 12.93 -8.29
CA SER A 10 6.15 13.38 -9.60
C SER A 10 5.37 12.28 -10.32
N GLU A 11 4.46 12.68 -11.20
CA GLU A 11 3.72 11.76 -12.07
C GLU A 11 4.66 10.89 -12.90
N ASP A 12 5.72 11.49 -13.48
CA ASP A 12 6.75 10.77 -14.22
C ASP A 12 7.41 9.67 -13.37
N LYS A 13 7.75 9.98 -12.11
CA LYS A 13 8.38 9.01 -11.22
C LYS A 13 7.41 7.89 -10.84
N ASN A 14 6.15 8.22 -10.57
CA ASN A 14 5.11 7.23 -10.31
C ASN A 14 4.91 6.30 -11.53
N ASN A 15 4.91 6.85 -12.74
CA ASN A 15 4.76 6.09 -13.98
C ASN A 15 5.98 5.21 -14.29
N GLU A 16 7.19 5.71 -14.02
CA GLU A 16 8.44 4.94 -14.09
C GLU A 16 8.37 3.72 -13.15
N ILE A 17 8.04 3.95 -11.87
CA ILE A 17 7.92 2.89 -10.87
C ILE A 17 6.80 1.90 -11.26
N TYR A 18 5.64 2.39 -11.72
CA TYR A 18 4.54 1.54 -12.17
C TYR A 18 4.98 0.60 -13.30
N ASN A 19 5.65 1.12 -14.32
CA ASN A 19 6.09 0.33 -15.46
C ASN A 19 7.14 -0.71 -15.08
N PHE A 20 8.11 -0.34 -14.25
CA PHE A 20 9.10 -1.26 -13.71
C PHE A 20 8.43 -2.38 -12.87
N LEU A 21 7.55 -2.00 -11.95
CA LEU A 21 6.85 -2.96 -11.08
C LEU A 21 5.92 -3.88 -11.86
N LEU A 22 5.27 -3.42 -12.93
CA LEU A 22 4.32 -4.24 -13.67
C LEU A 22 4.99 -5.16 -14.70
N ASN A 23 6.02 -4.67 -15.39
CA ASN A 23 6.56 -5.34 -16.57
C ASN A 23 7.90 -6.02 -16.34
N GLU A 24 8.67 -5.58 -15.34
CA GLU A 24 10.06 -6.02 -15.14
C GLU A 24 10.28 -6.75 -13.80
N THR A 25 9.26 -6.80 -12.94
CA THR A 25 9.36 -7.40 -11.60
C THR A 25 8.69 -8.76 -11.52
N GLN A 26 9.37 -9.74 -10.91
CA GLN A 26 8.82 -11.07 -10.66
C GLN A 26 8.12 -11.12 -9.30
N TYR A 27 6.84 -11.49 -9.29
CA TYR A 27 6.06 -11.63 -8.06
C TYR A 27 5.94 -13.08 -7.62
N SER A 28 5.82 -13.28 -6.32
CA SER A 28 5.45 -14.56 -5.71
C SER A 28 3.95 -14.59 -5.41
N TYR A 29 3.35 -15.77 -5.53
CA TYR A 29 1.93 -15.94 -5.25
C TYR A 29 1.61 -15.71 -3.76
N GLY A 30 0.67 -14.78 -3.53
CA GLY A 30 -0.15 -14.66 -2.34
C GLY A 30 0.54 -14.25 -1.04
N GLU A 31 0.06 -13.16 -0.44
CA GLU A 31 0.24 -12.91 0.99
C GLU A 31 -1.01 -13.38 1.76
N ARG A 32 -0.83 -13.87 2.98
CA ARG A 32 -1.95 -14.23 3.86
C ARG A 32 -2.34 -13.03 4.71
N ASP A 33 -3.53 -12.49 4.47
CA ASP A 33 -4.10 -11.44 5.33
C ASP A 33 -4.28 -11.90 6.79
N ARG A 34 -4.54 -13.21 7.00
CA ARG A 34 -4.68 -13.86 8.32
C ARG A 34 -4.21 -15.33 8.27
N PRO A 35 -3.77 -15.92 9.40
CA PRO A 35 -3.20 -17.28 9.43
C PRO A 35 -4.05 -18.39 8.78
N HIS A 36 -5.37 -18.28 8.84
CA HIS A 36 -6.30 -19.31 8.34
C HIS A 36 -6.98 -18.98 7.01
N HIS A 37 -6.66 -17.85 6.39
CA HIS A 37 -7.23 -17.47 5.10
C HIS A 37 -6.38 -17.99 3.94
N THR A 38 -7.04 -18.23 2.80
CA THR A 38 -6.35 -18.47 1.53
C THR A 38 -5.58 -17.22 1.14
N PRO A 39 -4.30 -17.34 0.69
CA PRO A 39 -3.56 -16.20 0.15
C PRO A 39 -4.31 -15.56 -1.02
N VAL A 40 -4.19 -14.24 -1.17
CA VAL A 40 -4.80 -13.46 -2.27
C VAL A 40 -3.74 -12.54 -2.87
N GLY A 41 -3.84 -12.27 -4.18
CA GLY A 41 -2.92 -11.40 -4.90
C GLY A 41 -1.52 -12.00 -5.04
N MET A 42 -0.57 -11.12 -5.33
CA MET A 42 0.84 -11.46 -5.46
C MET A 42 1.70 -10.40 -4.75
N VAL A 43 2.89 -10.81 -4.31
CA VAL A 43 3.79 -9.95 -3.52
C VAL A 43 5.22 -10.00 -4.02
N VAL A 44 5.92 -8.87 -3.87
CA VAL A 44 7.38 -8.78 -4.01
C VAL A 44 7.92 -7.95 -2.85
N GLU A 45 8.98 -8.43 -2.21
CA GLU A 45 9.65 -7.70 -1.12
C GLU A 45 10.53 -6.57 -1.68
N LEU A 46 10.55 -5.45 -0.96
CA LEU A 46 11.38 -4.28 -1.27
C LEU A 46 12.47 -4.04 -0.22
N ASP A 47 12.58 -4.89 0.79
CA ASP A 47 13.55 -4.72 1.88
C ASP A 47 14.98 -4.65 1.35
N GLY A 48 15.69 -3.58 1.72
CA GLY A 48 17.05 -3.31 1.29
C GLY A 48 17.20 -2.87 -0.18
N THR A 49 16.12 -2.74 -0.94
CA THR A 49 16.14 -2.24 -2.32
C THR A 49 16.18 -0.71 -2.38
N ASP A 50 16.69 -0.16 -3.49
CA ASP A 50 16.69 1.30 -3.73
C ASP A 50 15.27 1.88 -3.74
N LEU A 51 14.30 1.15 -4.31
CA LEU A 51 12.90 1.56 -4.32
C LEU A 51 12.30 1.56 -2.90
N GLY A 52 12.58 0.53 -2.10
CA GLY A 52 12.14 0.47 -0.70
C GLY A 52 12.71 1.62 0.13
N ASN A 53 14.01 1.91 -0.01
CA ASN A 53 14.67 3.04 0.64
C ASN A 53 14.08 4.39 0.21
N TYR A 54 13.85 4.58 -1.10
CA TYR A 54 13.22 5.78 -1.63
C TYR A 54 11.83 6.01 -1.03
N LEU A 55 10.97 4.99 -1.03
CA LEU A 55 9.61 5.11 -0.48
C LEU A 55 9.63 5.36 1.03
N ARG A 56 10.55 4.73 1.78
CA ARG A 56 10.76 5.02 3.20
C ARG A 56 11.06 6.50 3.43
N ASP A 57 12.02 7.05 2.68
CA ASP A 57 12.47 8.43 2.86
C ASP A 57 11.35 9.42 2.48
N VAL A 58 10.57 9.12 1.44
CA VAL A 58 9.36 9.89 1.09
C VAL A 58 8.34 9.85 2.23
N ALA A 59 8.07 8.68 2.83
CA ALA A 59 7.12 8.56 3.94
C ALA A 59 7.55 9.43 5.14
N ILE A 60 8.81 9.33 5.56
CA ILE A 60 9.38 10.12 6.66
C ILE A 60 9.26 11.62 6.37
N SER A 61 9.52 12.04 5.12
CA SER A 61 9.41 13.45 4.73
C SER A 61 7.98 14.02 4.81
N LYS A 62 6.96 13.17 4.71
CA LYS A 62 5.54 13.57 4.74
C LYS A 62 4.91 13.41 6.12
N PHE A 63 5.41 12.47 6.92
CA PHE A 63 4.90 12.20 8.25
C PHE A 63 6.06 12.08 9.25
N ASP A 64 6.38 13.21 9.87
CA ASP A 64 7.49 13.40 10.82
C ASP A 64 7.50 12.40 11.99
N LYS A 65 6.33 11.87 12.40
CA LYS A 65 6.22 10.83 13.43
C LYS A 65 6.92 9.52 13.08
N LEU A 66 7.26 9.30 11.81
CA LEU A 66 8.03 8.14 11.38
C LEU A 66 9.54 8.33 11.60
N ASP A 67 10.00 9.56 11.82
CA ASP A 67 11.41 9.85 11.98
C ASP A 67 11.99 9.12 13.22
N GLY A 68 13.11 8.44 13.00
CA GLY A 68 13.75 7.60 14.00
C GLY A 68 12.97 6.35 14.42
N LEU A 69 11.91 5.94 13.72
CA LEU A 69 11.30 4.61 13.87
C LEU A 69 12.05 3.58 13.02
N GLU A 70 12.04 2.32 13.45
CA GLU A 70 12.65 1.21 12.70
C GLU A 70 11.72 0.76 11.56
N LEU A 71 12.29 0.56 10.38
CA LEU A 71 11.58 -0.03 9.25
C LEU A 71 11.43 -1.53 9.50
N GLN A 72 10.19 -1.99 9.64
CA GLN A 72 9.88 -3.40 9.86
C GLN A 72 9.87 -4.21 8.56
N ARG A 73 9.21 -3.67 7.52
CA ARG A 73 9.04 -4.36 6.23
C ARG A 73 8.61 -3.38 5.15
N SER A 74 9.02 -3.66 3.92
CA SER A 74 8.60 -2.96 2.71
C SER A 74 8.35 -3.95 1.58
N TYR A 75 7.23 -3.81 0.88
CA TYR A 75 6.81 -4.75 -0.16
C TYR A 75 5.80 -4.12 -1.12
N VAL A 76 5.54 -4.75 -2.26
CA VAL A 76 4.46 -4.37 -3.18
C VAL A 76 3.43 -5.49 -3.28
N ASN A 77 2.17 -5.13 -3.09
CA ASN A 77 1.03 -5.96 -3.44
C ASN A 77 0.60 -5.70 -4.90
N LEU A 78 0.36 -6.77 -5.64
CA LEU A 78 -0.30 -6.77 -6.94
C LEU A 78 -1.61 -7.55 -6.82
N PHE A 79 -2.73 -6.85 -6.99
CA PHE A 79 -4.05 -7.47 -7.07
C PHE A 79 -4.58 -7.44 -8.50
N LEU A 80 -5.02 -8.59 -9.00
CA LEU A 80 -5.68 -8.71 -10.30
C LEU A 80 -7.18 -8.40 -10.18
N PRO A 81 -7.87 -8.10 -11.30
CA PRO A 81 -9.31 -8.01 -11.30
C PRO A 81 -9.99 -9.20 -10.64
N ASN A 82 -10.94 -8.92 -9.76
CA ASN A 82 -11.69 -9.87 -8.94
C ASN A 82 -10.94 -10.50 -7.76
N ASP A 83 -9.69 -10.11 -7.48
CA ASP A 83 -9.09 -10.42 -6.19
C ASP A 83 -9.93 -9.80 -5.07
N ARG A 84 -10.17 -10.58 -4.01
CA ARG A 84 -11.01 -10.20 -2.86
C ARG A 84 -10.22 -10.35 -1.55
N PRO A 85 -9.30 -9.42 -1.25
CA PRO A 85 -8.55 -9.45 0.00
C PRO A 85 -9.46 -9.36 1.22
N TYR A 86 -9.02 -9.94 2.33
CA TYR A 86 -9.74 -9.91 3.59
C TYR A 86 -9.39 -8.66 4.38
N PHE A 87 -10.35 -8.20 5.20
CA PHE A 87 -10.02 -7.24 6.27
C PHE A 87 -8.97 -7.83 7.20
N HIS A 88 -7.97 -7.05 7.57
CA HIS A 88 -6.91 -7.41 8.50
C HIS A 88 -6.41 -6.19 9.28
N GLN A 89 -5.50 -6.46 10.22
CA GLN A 89 -4.71 -5.51 10.96
C GLN A 89 -3.25 -5.91 10.76
N ASP A 90 -2.36 -4.93 10.65
CA ASP A 90 -0.93 -5.14 10.46
C ASP A 90 -0.17 -5.33 11.78
N GLY A 91 -0.80 -4.99 12.92
CA GLY A 91 -0.21 -5.04 14.25
C GLY A 91 0.29 -3.68 14.73
N ASP A 92 1.26 -3.70 15.65
CA ASP A 92 1.78 -2.52 16.35
C ASP A 92 2.79 -1.72 15.50
N VAL A 93 2.31 -1.22 14.36
CA VAL A 93 3.09 -0.47 13.37
C VAL A 93 2.37 0.76 12.87
N PHE A 94 3.10 1.70 12.28
CA PHE A 94 2.54 2.61 11.29
C PHE A 94 2.62 1.96 9.91
N THR A 95 1.49 1.86 9.22
CA THR A 95 1.44 1.38 7.84
C THR A 95 1.38 2.56 6.89
N CYS A 96 2.31 2.60 5.94
CA CYS A 96 2.37 3.57 4.85
C CYS A 96 2.06 2.84 3.54
N LEU A 97 0.98 3.23 2.84
CA LEU A 97 0.64 2.68 1.53
C LEU A 97 0.80 3.74 0.44
N PHE A 98 1.61 3.44 -0.56
CA PHE A 98 1.78 4.22 -1.77
C PHE A 98 0.93 3.61 -2.90
N TYR A 99 0.02 4.39 -3.44
CA TYR A 99 -0.79 4.01 -4.59
C TYR A 99 0.00 4.29 -5.87
N ILE A 100 0.61 3.24 -6.41
CA ILE A 100 1.41 3.32 -7.64
C ILE A 100 0.50 3.02 -8.82
N THR A 101 -0.01 4.07 -9.46
CA THR A 101 -0.99 3.94 -10.54
C THR A 101 -0.91 5.13 -11.49
N PRO A 102 -0.96 4.92 -12.82
CA PRO A 102 -0.78 6.01 -13.77
C PRO A 102 -1.99 6.94 -13.86
N GLN A 103 -3.19 6.44 -13.55
CA GLN A 103 -4.43 7.19 -13.64
C GLN A 103 -5.41 6.70 -12.58
N TYR A 104 -6.39 7.54 -12.26
CA TYR A 104 -7.49 7.20 -11.37
C TYR A 104 -8.83 7.43 -12.06
N ASP A 105 -9.68 6.41 -12.03
CA ASP A 105 -11.08 6.47 -12.37
C ASP A 105 -11.89 5.87 -11.21
N ILE A 106 -12.94 6.55 -10.77
CA ILE A 106 -13.79 6.08 -9.67
C ILE A 106 -14.52 4.78 -10.03
N ASP A 107 -14.84 4.57 -11.31
CA ASP A 107 -15.57 3.38 -11.75
C ASP A 107 -14.68 2.12 -11.81
N GLU A 108 -13.36 2.30 -11.78
CA GLU A 108 -12.39 1.21 -11.68
C GLU A 108 -12.27 0.64 -10.26
N GLY A 109 -12.68 1.36 -9.22
CA GLY A 109 -12.55 0.91 -7.82
C GLY A 109 -11.12 1.02 -7.29
N GLY A 110 -10.62 -0.03 -6.63
CA GLY A 110 -9.26 -0.10 -6.09
C GLY A 110 -9.00 0.70 -4.80
N GLU A 111 -10.03 1.20 -4.15
CA GLU A 111 -9.93 1.88 -2.87
C GLU A 111 -9.36 0.97 -1.76
N THR A 112 -8.65 1.58 -0.80
CA THR A 112 -8.43 0.90 0.48
C THR A 112 -9.64 1.18 1.36
N GLN A 113 -10.27 0.13 1.87
CA GLN A 113 -11.41 0.23 2.77
C GLN A 113 -10.94 0.14 4.22
N PHE A 114 -11.43 1.03 5.07
CA PHE A 114 -11.16 1.07 6.51
C PHE A 114 -12.46 0.92 7.30
N ILE A 115 -12.42 0.26 8.46
CA ILE A 115 -13.53 0.28 9.42
C ILE A 115 -13.30 1.44 10.41
N VAL A 116 -14.15 2.45 10.35
CA VAL A 116 -14.12 3.61 11.26
C VAL A 116 -15.50 3.79 11.85
N ASN A 117 -15.61 3.70 13.19
CA ASN A 117 -16.88 3.81 13.91
C ASN A 117 -17.98 2.86 13.35
N ASN A 118 -17.61 1.61 13.07
CA ASN A 118 -18.48 0.58 12.47
C ASN A 118 -19.02 0.92 11.06
N ILE A 119 -18.40 1.85 10.35
CA ILE A 119 -18.72 2.21 8.97
C ILE A 119 -17.51 1.92 8.08
N ILE A 120 -17.76 1.42 6.87
CA ILE A 120 -16.72 1.27 5.85
C ILE A 120 -16.45 2.63 5.21
N GLN A 121 -15.21 3.10 5.31
CA GLN A 121 -14.72 4.30 4.62
C GLN A 121 -13.72 3.87 3.53
N GLY A 122 -13.96 4.28 2.28
CA GLY A 122 -13.05 4.01 1.16
C GLY A 122 -12.11 5.17 0.90
N LEU A 123 -10.81 4.90 0.79
CA LEU A 123 -9.81 5.86 0.32
C LEU A 123 -9.42 5.53 -1.14
N PRO A 124 -9.78 6.39 -2.12
CA PRO A 124 -9.47 6.14 -3.51
C PRO A 124 -7.96 6.14 -3.81
N PRO A 125 -7.48 5.28 -4.72
CA PRO A 125 -6.07 5.11 -5.05
C PRO A 125 -5.63 6.15 -6.09
N ARG A 126 -5.45 7.41 -5.70
CA ARG A 126 -4.97 8.43 -6.64
C ARG A 126 -3.49 8.23 -6.98
N PRO A 127 -3.04 8.59 -8.20
CA PRO A 127 -1.62 8.58 -8.56
C PRO A 127 -0.78 9.32 -7.52
N ALA A 128 0.41 8.78 -7.20
CA ALA A 128 1.36 9.38 -6.26
C ALA A 128 0.74 9.75 -4.89
N ARG A 129 -0.31 9.05 -4.45
CA ARG A 129 -0.88 9.19 -3.11
C ARG A 129 -0.15 8.27 -2.14
N LEU A 130 0.20 8.83 -0.99
CA LEU A 130 0.56 8.11 0.22
C LEU A 130 -0.61 8.16 1.20
N VAL A 131 -0.89 7.06 1.88
CA VAL A 131 -1.67 7.09 3.12
C VAL A 131 -0.86 6.49 4.25
N VAL A 132 -0.82 7.21 5.38
CA VAL A 132 -0.27 6.69 6.63
C VAL A 132 -1.40 6.43 7.60
N PHE A 133 -1.41 5.29 8.27
CA PHE A 133 -2.39 4.96 9.29
C PHE A 133 -1.80 4.02 10.34
N ASP A 134 -2.57 3.85 11.42
CA ASP A 134 -2.24 2.94 12.50
C ASP A 134 -2.51 1.49 12.07
N GLY A 135 -1.51 0.60 12.12
CA GLY A 135 -1.60 -0.80 11.71
C GLY A 135 -2.66 -1.62 12.46
N GLU A 136 -3.12 -1.16 13.63
CA GLU A 136 -4.24 -1.78 14.35
C GLU A 136 -5.61 -1.38 13.76
N MET A 137 -5.67 -0.50 12.77
CA MET A 137 -6.92 -0.21 12.07
C MET A 137 -7.32 -1.38 11.17
N TRP A 138 -8.58 -1.82 11.29
CA TRP A 138 -9.16 -2.78 10.37
C TRP A 138 -9.24 -2.20 8.95
N HIS A 139 -8.55 -2.83 8.01
CA HIS A 139 -8.52 -2.36 6.63
C HIS A 139 -8.39 -3.52 5.62
N ARG A 140 -8.70 -3.26 4.35
CA ARG A 140 -8.40 -4.13 3.21
C ARG A 140 -8.21 -3.33 1.94
N ALA A 141 -7.49 -3.90 0.98
CA ALA A 141 -7.54 -3.43 -0.40
C ALA A 141 -8.78 -3.97 -1.13
N THR A 142 -9.25 -3.24 -2.14
CA THR A 142 -10.05 -3.78 -3.24
C THR A 142 -9.19 -3.86 -4.50
N SER A 143 -9.59 -4.69 -5.47
CA SER A 143 -8.96 -4.76 -6.79
C SER A 143 -9.54 -3.69 -7.72
N TYR A 144 -8.81 -3.35 -8.78
CA TYR A 144 -9.41 -2.61 -9.89
C TYR A 144 -10.29 -3.53 -10.74
N ARG A 145 -11.23 -2.93 -11.47
CA ARG A 145 -12.16 -3.66 -12.34
C ARG A 145 -11.46 -4.27 -13.56
N SER A 146 -10.57 -3.53 -14.21
CA SER A 146 -10.09 -3.90 -15.55
C SER A 146 -8.60 -4.20 -15.66
N HIS A 147 -7.78 -3.77 -14.69
CA HIS A 147 -6.32 -3.92 -14.75
C HIS A 147 -5.71 -4.26 -13.37
N PRO A 148 -4.41 -4.63 -13.30
CA PRO A 148 -3.74 -4.87 -12.02
C PRO A 148 -3.67 -3.60 -11.17
N ARG A 149 -3.79 -3.79 -9.85
CA ARG A 149 -3.61 -2.75 -8.83
C ARG A 149 -2.32 -2.98 -8.07
N LEU A 150 -1.42 -2.00 -8.15
CA LEU A 150 -0.16 -2.00 -7.41
C LEU A 150 -0.26 -1.09 -6.18
N THR A 151 0.26 -1.57 -5.05
CA THR A 151 0.40 -0.74 -3.84
C THR A 151 1.67 -1.15 -3.12
N ALA A 152 2.58 -0.18 -2.93
CA ALA A 152 3.76 -0.40 -2.12
C ALA A 152 3.46 -0.08 -0.66
N ALA A 153 3.74 -1.03 0.22
CA ALA A 153 3.60 -0.90 1.66
C ALA A 153 4.99 -0.68 2.29
N VAL A 154 5.08 0.25 3.23
CA VAL A 154 6.25 0.51 4.06
C VAL A 154 5.77 0.58 5.51
N LYS A 155 6.27 -0.29 6.38
CA LYS A 155 5.79 -0.45 7.76
C LYS A 155 6.87 -0.07 8.77
N PHE A 156 6.53 0.77 9.73
CA PHE A 156 7.44 1.24 10.79
C PHE A 156 6.97 0.75 12.15
N GLU A 157 7.88 0.22 12.96
CA GLU A 157 7.55 -0.18 14.33
C GLU A 157 7.24 1.04 15.20
N LYS A 158 6.13 0.99 15.95
CA LYS A 158 5.86 2.02 16.95
C LYS A 158 6.80 1.82 18.14
N LYS A 159 7.47 2.89 18.57
CA LYS A 159 8.25 2.86 19.81
C LYS A 159 7.30 2.57 20.98
N LYS A 160 7.65 1.54 21.75
CA LYS A 160 6.98 1.19 23.02
C LYS A 160 7.25 2.22 24.10
#